data_AF-A0A5I5JVC2-F1
#
_entry.id   AF-A0A5I5JVC2-F1
#
_cell.length_a   1.000
_cell.length_b   1.000
_cell.length_c   1.000
_cell.angle_alpha   90.00
_cell.angle_beta   90.00
_cell.angle_gamma   90.00
#
_symmetry.space_group_name_H-M   'P 1'
#
loop_
_entity.id
_entity.type
_entity.pdbx_description
1 polymer ?
#
loop_
_entity_poly.entity_id
_entity_poly.type
_entity_poly.pdbx_seq_one_letter_code
_entity_poly.pdbx_strand_id
1 'polypeptide(L)'
;MMSYIRETISGRAEWTVYEQIGFAVSCMLHNRNYSLYPVLTIQYWTEYAIQHHQIKFLFDSRGFPLAYITWAYLETDTEARLLNDPEFILHPSEWNEDGRIWILDFCCKPGFGRKAIECFTDLRPWGEGEVRWLNRRKKIMTVRQNKLRHIPELQKKI
;
A
#
# COMPACT_ATOMS: atom_id res chain seq x y z
N MET A 1 -15.59 -18.36 5.97
CA MET A 1 -14.49 -18.26 6.94
C MET A 1 -14.30 -16.77 7.23
N MET A 2 -14.68 -16.30 8.43
CA MET A 2 -14.73 -14.87 8.77
C MET A 2 -13.39 -14.20 8.46
N SER A 3 -13.37 -13.25 7.52
CA SER A 3 -12.18 -12.45 7.24
C SER A 3 -11.91 -11.55 8.44
N TYR A 4 -10.92 -11.92 9.25
CA TYR A 4 -10.43 -11.12 10.39
C TYR A 4 -9.76 -9.81 9.97
N ILE A 5 -9.75 -9.49 8.67
CA ILE A 5 -9.14 -8.31 8.07
C ILE A 5 -10.26 -7.38 7.60
N ARG A 6 -10.12 -6.10 7.92
CA ARG A 6 -11.09 -5.03 7.62
C ARG A 6 -10.39 -3.84 6.99
N GLU A 7 -11.11 -3.08 6.19
CA GLU A 7 -10.63 -1.81 5.63
C GLU A 7 -11.03 -0.59 6.45
N THR A 8 -12.02 -0.75 7.34
CA THR A 8 -12.62 0.33 8.13
C THR A 8 -12.60 -0.02 9.62
N ILE A 9 -12.48 1.00 10.46
CA ILE A 9 -12.59 0.86 11.92
C ILE A 9 -13.92 1.46 12.36
N SER A 10 -14.77 0.68 13.03
CA SER A 10 -16.06 1.15 13.58
C SER A 10 -16.96 1.90 12.58
N GLY A 11 -16.93 1.51 11.31
CA GLY A 11 -17.69 2.16 10.24
C GLY A 11 -17.06 3.46 9.69
N ARG A 12 -15.93 3.91 10.24
CA ARG A 12 -15.16 5.05 9.74
C ARG A 12 -14.19 4.59 8.64
N ALA A 13 -14.18 5.34 7.54
CA ALA A 13 -13.32 5.10 6.37
C ALA A 13 -12.35 6.26 6.06
N GLU A 14 -12.48 7.39 6.77
CA GLU A 14 -11.64 8.57 6.58
C GLU A 14 -10.93 8.94 7.87
N TRP A 15 -9.65 9.22 7.79
CA TRP A 15 -8.81 9.56 8.93
C TRP A 15 -7.91 10.74 8.61
N THR A 16 -7.58 11.51 9.63
CA THR A 16 -6.61 12.60 9.50
C THR A 16 -5.24 12.04 9.09
N VAL A 17 -4.39 12.90 8.52
CA VAL A 17 -3.01 12.54 8.17
C VAL A 17 -2.28 11.95 9.39
N TYR A 18 -2.44 12.56 10.56
CA TYR A 18 -1.77 12.13 11.79
C TYR A 18 -2.25 10.77 12.31
N GLU A 19 -3.55 10.47 12.20
CA GLU A 19 -4.06 9.13 12.52
C GLU A 19 -3.46 8.08 11.59
N GLN A 20 -3.40 8.37 10.29
CA GLN A 20 -2.82 7.46 9.30
C GLN A 20 -1.32 7.25 9.50
N ILE A 21 -0.58 8.31 9.86
CA ILE A 21 0.83 8.18 10.29
C ILE A 21 0.92 7.25 11.51
N GLY A 22 0.06 7.43 12.51
CA GLY A 22 0.00 6.54 13.68
C GLY A 22 -0.26 5.07 13.31
N PHE A 23 -1.15 4.83 12.35
CA PHE A 23 -1.42 3.48 11.86
C PHE A 23 -0.21 2.86 11.16
N ALA A 24 0.47 3.63 10.30
CA ALA A 24 1.67 3.18 9.60
C ALA A 24 2.81 2.87 10.58
N VAL A 25 3.08 3.79 11.52
CA VAL A 25 4.09 3.61 12.57
C VAL A 25 3.80 2.37 13.42
N SER A 26 2.53 2.14 13.78
CA SER A 26 2.13 0.92 14.51
C SER A 26 2.49 -0.35 13.75
N CYS A 27 2.32 -0.38 12.42
CA CYS A 27 2.75 -1.50 11.58
C CYS A 27 4.28 -1.61 11.50
N MET A 28 4.98 -0.48 11.36
CA MET A 28 6.45 -0.42 11.28
C MET A 28 7.12 -0.98 12.55
N LEU A 29 6.55 -0.70 13.74
CA LEU A 29 7.07 -1.17 15.02
C LEU A 29 7.11 -2.71 15.15
N HIS A 30 6.30 -3.43 14.36
CA HIS A 30 6.33 -4.88 14.32
C HIS A 30 7.45 -5.46 13.44
N ASN A 31 8.18 -4.60 12.71
CA ASN A 31 9.16 -5.01 11.70
C ASN A 31 10.51 -4.35 11.99
N ARG A 32 11.51 -5.13 12.41
CA ARG A 32 12.83 -4.63 12.83
C ARG A 32 13.51 -3.72 11.80
N ASN A 33 13.32 -3.98 10.50
CA ASN A 33 13.89 -3.16 9.44
C ASN A 33 13.23 -1.77 9.35
N TYR A 34 11.93 -1.69 9.62
CA TYR A 34 11.19 -0.43 9.59
C TYR A 34 11.32 0.34 10.89
N SER A 35 11.31 -0.35 12.03
CA SER A 35 11.32 0.27 13.36
C SER A 35 12.59 1.07 13.68
N LEU A 36 13.63 0.93 12.86
CA LEU A 36 14.92 1.61 13.03
C LEU A 36 15.15 2.71 11.98
N TYR A 37 14.20 2.98 11.09
CA TYR A 37 14.35 4.07 10.15
C TYR A 37 14.28 5.44 10.84
N PRO A 38 15.05 6.44 10.35
CA PRO A 38 14.99 7.80 10.88
C PRO A 38 13.57 8.38 10.78
N VAL A 39 13.17 9.19 11.76
CA VAL A 39 11.83 9.83 11.78
C VAL A 39 11.52 10.59 10.48
N LEU A 40 12.53 11.20 9.85
CA LEU A 40 12.38 11.92 8.59
C LEU A 40 11.83 11.03 7.44
N THR A 41 12.09 9.72 7.45
CA THR A 41 11.56 8.82 6.42
C THR A 41 10.04 8.67 6.49
N ILE A 42 9.43 8.94 7.66
CA ILE A 42 7.96 8.97 7.80
C ILE A 42 7.38 10.05 6.90
N GLN A 43 8.01 11.23 6.84
CA GLN A 43 7.56 12.30 5.94
C GLN A 43 7.66 11.84 4.48
N TYR A 44 8.86 11.41 4.06
CA TYR A 44 9.11 11.08 2.66
C TYR A 44 8.30 9.90 2.14
N TRP A 45 8.15 8.83 2.93
CA TRP A 45 7.56 7.58 2.44
C TRP A 45 6.11 7.36 2.86
N THR A 46 5.66 8.02 3.91
CA THR A 46 4.33 7.77 4.50
C THR A 46 3.44 9.01 4.41
N GLU A 47 3.92 10.18 4.85
CA GLU A 47 3.10 11.39 4.85
C GLU A 47 2.73 11.80 3.42
N TYR A 48 3.69 11.81 2.49
CA TYR A 48 3.39 12.10 1.09
C TYR A 48 2.44 11.06 0.47
N ALA A 49 2.61 9.77 0.76
CA ALA A 49 1.64 8.74 0.36
C ALA A 49 0.21 9.07 0.84
N ILE A 50 0.08 9.51 2.10
CA ILE A 50 -1.21 9.87 2.69
C ILE A 50 -1.79 11.12 2.02
N GLN A 51 -0.98 12.17 1.82
CA GLN A 51 -1.40 13.42 1.20
C GLN A 51 -1.89 13.22 -0.24
N HIS A 52 -1.32 12.25 -0.97
CA HIS A 52 -1.75 11.87 -2.31
C HIS A 52 -2.90 10.84 -2.33
N HIS A 53 -3.43 10.41 -1.17
CA HIS A 53 -4.39 9.31 -1.07
C HIS A 53 -3.88 7.97 -1.67
N GLN A 54 -2.57 7.79 -1.70
CA GLN A 54 -1.88 6.63 -2.28
C GLN A 54 -1.32 5.69 -1.22
N ILE A 55 -2.14 5.47 -0.20
CA ILE A 55 -1.90 4.52 0.88
C ILE A 55 -3.22 3.82 1.21
N LYS A 56 -3.14 2.53 1.52
CA LYS A 56 -4.30 1.75 1.98
C LYS A 56 -3.92 0.93 3.19
N PHE A 57 -4.76 1.01 4.21
CA PHE A 57 -4.61 0.27 5.46
C PHE A 57 -5.53 -0.94 5.52
N LEU A 58 -5.07 -1.96 6.22
CA LEU A 58 -5.85 -3.11 6.66
C LEU A 58 -5.78 -3.18 8.19
N PHE A 59 -6.89 -3.55 8.80
CA PHE A 59 -7.07 -3.63 10.25
C PHE A 59 -7.52 -5.03 10.67
N ASP A 60 -7.20 -5.43 11.89
CA ASP A 60 -7.76 -6.65 12.47
C ASP A 60 -9.23 -6.47 12.90
N SER A 61 -9.87 -7.54 13.37
CA SER A 61 -11.27 -7.50 13.83
C SER A 61 -11.53 -6.58 15.03
N ARG A 62 -10.48 -6.16 15.74
CA ARG A 62 -10.54 -5.23 16.88
C ARG A 62 -10.19 -3.79 16.47
N GLY A 63 -9.88 -3.56 15.19
CA GLY A 63 -9.53 -2.24 14.66
C GLY A 63 -8.04 -1.88 14.81
N PHE A 64 -7.17 -2.84 15.15
CA PHE A 64 -5.73 -2.55 15.20
C PHE A 64 -5.12 -2.56 13.79
N PRO A 65 -4.23 -1.61 13.44
CA PRO A 65 -3.50 -1.61 12.18
C PRO A 65 -2.74 -2.93 11.99
N LEU A 66 -2.94 -3.56 10.84
CA LEU A 66 -2.41 -4.89 10.50
C LEU A 66 -1.44 -4.83 9.31
N ALA A 67 -1.74 -3.99 8.32
CA ALA A 67 -0.85 -3.74 7.20
C ALA A 67 -1.15 -2.38 6.57
N TYR A 68 -0.17 -1.85 5.84
CA TYR A 68 -0.40 -0.85 4.83
C TYR A 68 0.36 -1.18 3.56
N ILE A 69 -0.11 -0.60 2.46
CA ILE A 69 0.60 -0.57 1.19
C ILE A 69 0.57 0.86 0.64
N THR A 70 1.67 1.32 0.08
CA THR A 70 1.77 2.60 -0.63
C THR A 70 2.10 2.37 -2.08
N TRP A 71 1.63 3.28 -2.94
CA TRP A 71 1.96 3.24 -4.35
C TRP A 71 2.18 4.65 -4.91
N ALA A 72 2.71 4.71 -6.12
CA ALA A 72 2.84 5.92 -6.91
C ALA A 72 2.61 5.63 -8.39
N TYR A 73 2.26 6.67 -9.13
CA TYR A 73 2.18 6.64 -10.58
C TYR A 73 3.40 7.40 -11.12
N LEU A 74 4.31 6.69 -11.78
CA LEU A 74 5.63 7.20 -12.13
C LEU A 74 5.85 7.27 -13.64
N GLU A 75 6.22 8.43 -14.13
CA GLU A 75 6.68 8.64 -15.49
C GLU A 75 8.02 7.94 -15.74
N THR A 76 8.38 7.83 -17.02
CA THR A 76 9.52 6.99 -17.44
C THR A 76 10.86 7.48 -16.88
N ASP A 77 11.05 8.79 -16.71
CA ASP A 77 12.24 9.39 -16.13
C ASP A 77 12.29 9.24 -14.60
N THR A 78 11.16 9.44 -13.91
CA THR A 78 11.03 9.18 -12.47
C THR A 78 11.28 7.70 -12.14
N GLU A 79 10.71 6.77 -12.93
CA GLU A 79 10.99 5.34 -12.82
C GLU A 79 12.48 5.02 -13.06
N ALA A 80 13.10 5.67 -14.05
CA ALA A 80 14.52 5.46 -14.32
C ALA A 80 15.38 5.89 -13.12
N ARG A 81 15.05 7.00 -12.45
CA ARG A 81 15.75 7.43 -11.22
C ARG A 81 15.51 6.46 -10.07
N LEU A 82 14.26 6.03 -9.85
CA LEU A 82 13.92 5.01 -8.85
C LEU A 82 14.75 3.73 -8.99
N LEU A 83 15.03 3.31 -10.22
CA LEU A 83 15.75 2.06 -10.49
C LEU A 83 17.27 2.19 -10.39
N ASN A 84 17.82 3.35 -10.76
CA ASN A 84 19.26 3.49 -10.99
C ASN A 84 19.97 4.36 -9.95
N ASP A 85 19.26 5.22 -9.24
CA ASP A 85 19.84 6.08 -8.21
C ASP A 85 19.50 5.53 -6.80
N PRO A 86 20.50 5.00 -6.05
CA PRO A 86 20.28 4.41 -4.74
C PRO A 86 19.90 5.42 -3.65
N GLU A 87 20.13 6.72 -3.87
CA GLU A 87 19.78 7.79 -2.94
C GLU A 87 18.47 8.49 -3.36
N PHE A 88 17.85 8.07 -4.44
CA PHE A 88 16.64 8.68 -4.94
C PHE A 88 15.48 8.54 -3.96
N ILE A 89 14.88 9.69 -3.65
CA ILE A 89 13.65 9.84 -2.90
C ILE A 89 12.71 10.63 -3.79
N LEU A 90 11.49 10.14 -3.95
CA LEU A 90 10.47 10.85 -4.74
C LEU A 90 10.23 12.23 -4.13
N HIS A 91 10.29 13.26 -4.96
CA HIS A 91 9.74 14.55 -4.64
C HIS A 91 8.20 14.43 -4.53
N PRO A 92 7.51 15.23 -3.69
CA PRO A 92 6.04 15.17 -3.58
C PRO A 92 5.30 15.19 -4.92
N SER A 93 5.74 16.02 -5.88
CA SER A 93 5.11 16.09 -7.21
C SER A 93 5.23 14.81 -8.04
N GLU A 94 6.23 13.96 -7.75
CA GLU A 94 6.51 12.72 -8.48
C GLU A 94 5.65 11.54 -7.99
N TRP A 95 4.83 11.71 -6.94
CA TRP A 95 3.98 10.63 -6.41
C TRP A 95 2.81 10.27 -7.32
N ASN A 96 2.24 11.26 -8.02
CA ASN A 96 0.99 11.12 -8.77
C ASN A 96 1.12 11.66 -10.20
N GLU A 97 2.09 11.14 -10.94
CA GLU A 97 2.28 11.45 -12.36
C GLU A 97 1.31 10.60 -13.21
N ASP A 98 1.24 10.81 -14.53
CA ASP A 98 0.35 10.02 -15.42
C ASP A 98 1.04 8.75 -15.94
N GLY A 99 1.70 8.05 -15.02
CA GLY A 99 2.70 7.03 -15.34
C GLY A 99 2.33 5.59 -14.93
N ARG A 100 3.37 4.76 -14.77
CA ARG A 100 3.23 3.35 -14.38
C ARG A 100 2.97 3.21 -12.89
N ILE A 101 2.17 2.22 -12.52
CA ILE A 101 1.85 1.93 -11.12
C ILE A 101 3.03 1.22 -10.45
N TRP A 102 3.56 1.82 -9.39
CA TRP A 102 4.65 1.30 -8.57
C TRP A 102 4.24 1.17 -7.11
N ILE A 103 4.31 -0.05 -6.56
CA ILE A 103 4.28 -0.23 -5.11
C ILE A 103 5.64 0.17 -4.54
N LEU A 104 5.60 1.15 -3.65
CA LEU A 104 6.80 1.69 -3.02
C LEU A 104 7.07 1.03 -1.66
N ASP A 105 6.01 0.77 -0.91
CA ASP A 105 6.12 0.15 0.41
C ASP A 105 4.99 -0.84 0.69
N PHE A 106 5.34 -1.91 1.40
CA PHE A 106 4.40 -2.86 1.96
C PHE A 106 4.91 -3.29 3.34
N CYS A 107 4.22 -2.82 4.37
CA CYS A 107 4.51 -3.17 5.75
C CYS A 107 3.33 -3.94 6.34
N CYS A 108 3.59 -5.04 7.00
CA CYS A 108 2.56 -5.90 7.55
C CYS A 108 3.03 -6.54 8.85
N LYS A 109 2.08 -6.77 9.75
CA LYS A 109 2.30 -7.58 10.95
C LYS A 109 2.83 -8.98 10.56
N PRO A 110 3.90 -9.48 11.20
CA PRO A 110 4.43 -10.81 10.94
C PRO A 110 3.34 -11.90 10.97
N GLY A 111 3.38 -12.81 10.00
CA GLY A 111 2.41 -13.90 9.84
C GLY A 111 1.16 -13.57 9.00
N PHE A 112 0.91 -12.30 8.65
CA PHE A 112 -0.26 -11.88 7.86
C PHE A 112 0.05 -11.51 6.41
N GLY A 113 1.32 -11.46 6.01
CA GLY A 113 1.74 -10.93 4.72
C GLY A 113 0.99 -11.50 3.51
N ARG A 114 0.84 -12.83 3.44
CA ARG A 114 0.11 -13.48 2.33
C ARG A 114 -1.36 -13.03 2.26
N LYS A 115 -2.07 -13.06 3.38
CA LYS A 115 -3.49 -12.66 3.43
C LYS A 115 -3.65 -11.17 3.14
N ALA A 116 -2.75 -10.33 3.63
CA ALA A 116 -2.77 -8.89 3.35
C ALA A 116 -2.57 -8.61 1.85
N ILE A 117 -1.63 -9.30 1.20
CA ILE A 117 -1.43 -9.20 -0.26
C ILE A 117 -2.65 -9.68 -1.03
N GLU A 118 -3.26 -10.81 -0.63
CA GLU A 118 -4.52 -11.30 -1.21
C GLU A 118 -5.61 -10.22 -1.11
N CYS A 119 -5.82 -9.64 0.08
CA CYS A 119 -6.78 -8.53 0.27
C CYS A 119 -6.45 -7.32 -0.61
N PHE A 120 -5.21 -6.83 -0.64
CA PHE A 120 -4.87 -5.67 -1.47
C PHE A 120 -5.03 -5.95 -2.97
N THR A 121 -4.75 -7.18 -3.41
CA THR A 121 -4.95 -7.64 -4.80
C THR A 121 -6.43 -7.66 -5.19
N ASP A 122 -7.31 -8.04 -4.26
CA ASP A 122 -8.75 -8.03 -4.47
C ASP A 122 -9.30 -6.60 -4.45
N LEU A 123 -8.79 -5.74 -3.56
CA LEU A 123 -9.23 -4.35 -3.40
C LEU A 123 -8.73 -3.40 -4.49
N ARG A 124 -7.53 -3.63 -5.00
CA ARG A 124 -6.86 -2.81 -6.03
C ARG A 124 -6.90 -1.30 -5.73
N PRO A 125 -6.37 -0.84 -4.58
CA PRO A 125 -6.46 0.57 -4.21
C PRO A 125 -5.72 1.49 -5.21
N TRP A 126 -4.79 0.96 -5.98
CA TRP A 126 -4.05 1.62 -7.07
C TRP A 126 -4.76 1.64 -8.42
N GLY A 127 -6.00 1.12 -8.53
CA GLY A 127 -6.76 1.09 -9.77
C GLY A 127 -6.38 -0.03 -10.74
N GLU A 128 -6.66 0.17 -12.02
CA GLU A 128 -6.49 -0.83 -13.08
C GLU A 128 -5.14 -0.66 -13.79
N GLY A 129 -4.45 -1.77 -14.05
CA GLY A 129 -3.19 -1.75 -14.79
C GLY A 129 -2.20 -2.85 -14.37
N GLU A 130 -1.01 -2.79 -14.97
CA GLU A 130 0.13 -3.57 -14.51
C GLU A 130 0.78 -2.85 -13.32
N VAL A 131 0.92 -3.57 -12.21
CA VAL A 131 1.55 -3.06 -11.00
C VAL A 131 2.98 -3.59 -10.91
N ARG A 132 3.92 -2.71 -10.59
CA ARG A 132 5.35 -3.01 -10.48
C ARG A 132 5.86 -2.79 -9.07
N TRP A 133 6.91 -3.52 -8.69
CA TRP A 133 7.65 -3.26 -7.46
C TRP A 133 9.07 -3.82 -7.54
N LEU A 134 9.97 -3.30 -6.72
CA LEU A 134 11.28 -3.89 -6.52
C LEU A 134 11.21 -4.93 -5.40
N ASN A 135 11.71 -6.14 -5.67
CA ASN A 135 11.93 -7.10 -4.60
C ASN A 135 13.24 -6.80 -3.84
N ARG A 136 13.49 -7.54 -2.75
CA ARG A 136 14.71 -7.39 -1.93
C ARG A 136 16.04 -7.60 -2.68
N ARG A 137 16.01 -8.22 -3.87
CA ARG A 137 17.17 -8.42 -4.75
C ARG A 137 17.25 -7.37 -5.86
N LYS A 138 16.50 -6.25 -5.73
CA LYS A 138 16.38 -5.19 -6.73
C LYS A 138 15.91 -5.68 -8.11
N LYS A 139 15.20 -6.81 -8.17
CA LYS A 139 14.55 -7.27 -9.41
C LYS A 139 13.17 -6.66 -9.49
N ILE A 140 12.85 -6.11 -10.66
CA ILE A 140 11.50 -5.66 -11.00
C ILE A 140 10.57 -6.87 -11.06
N MET A 141 9.53 -6.81 -10.25
CA MET A 141 8.44 -7.75 -10.24
C MET A 141 7.22 -7.04 -10.83
N THR A 142 6.40 -7.79 -11.56
CA THR A 142 5.17 -7.27 -12.13
C THR A 142 4.01 -8.20 -11.82
N VAL A 143 2.83 -7.63 -11.66
CA VAL A 143 1.57 -8.37 -11.65
C VAL A 143 0.61 -7.67 -12.59
N ARG A 144 0.14 -8.41 -13.60
CA ARG A 144 -1.02 -8.02 -14.39
C ARG A 144 -2.24 -8.70 -13.78
N GLN A 145 -3.12 -7.89 -13.22
CA GLN A 145 -4.35 -8.42 -12.63
C GLN A 145 -5.41 -8.45 -13.74
N ASN A 146 -5.73 -9.65 -14.23
CA ASN A 146 -6.83 -9.82 -15.19
C ASN A 146 -8.14 -9.27 -14.60
N LYS A 147 -9.03 -8.73 -15.46
CA LYS A 147 -10.38 -8.27 -15.09
C LYS A 147 -11.05 -9.27 -14.13
N LEU A 148 -11.72 -8.73 -13.09
CA LEU A 148 -12.41 -9.48 -12.04
C LEU A 148 -13.10 -10.74 -12.58
N ARG A 149 -12.88 -11.88 -11.93
CA ARG A 149 -13.83 -12.99 -12.02
C ARG A 149 -15.15 -12.45 -11.47
N HIS A 150 -16.13 -12.31 -12.34
CA HIS A 150 -17.50 -11.97 -11.99
C HIS A 150 -17.92 -12.85 -10.81
N ILE A 151 -18.15 -12.25 -9.64
CA ILE A 151 -18.88 -12.92 -8.58
C ILE A 151 -20.35 -12.81 -9.02
N PRO A 152 -21.06 -13.93 -9.31
CA PRO A 152 -22.47 -13.84 -9.64
C PRO A 152 -23.18 -13.30 -8.40
N GLU A 153 -23.83 -12.15 -8.56
CA GLU A 153 -24.72 -11.60 -7.55
C GLU A 153 -25.75 -12.67 -7.17
N LEU A 154 -25.85 -12.93 -5.87
CA LEU A 154 -26.97 -13.66 -5.28
C LEU A 154 -28.26 -12.93 -5.68
N GLN A 155 -28.96 -13.49 -6.66
CA GLN A 155 -30.32 -13.09 -7.02
C GLN A 155 -31.14 -12.99 -5.74
N LYS A 156 -31.58 -11.77 -5.43
CA LYS A 156 -32.63 -11.51 -4.45
C LYS A 156 -33.83 -12.37 -4.82
N LYS A 157 -34.23 -13.23 -3.89
CA LYS A 157 -35.55 -13.85 -3.83
C LYS A 157 -36.61 -12.75 -4.02
N ILE A 158 -37.47 -12.94 -5.01
CA ILE A 158 -38.87 -12.50 -4.99
C ILE A 158 -39.68 -13.76 -4.76
#